data_AF-A0A9P1N452-F1
#
_entry.id   AF-A0A9P1N452-F1
#
_cell.length_a   1.000
_cell.length_b   1.000
_cell.length_c   1.000
_cell.angle_alpha   90.00
_cell.angle_beta   90.00
_cell.angle_gamma   90.00
#
_symmetry.space_group_name_H-M   'P 1'
#
loop_
_entity.id
_entity.type
_entity.pdbx_description
1 polymer ?
#
loop_
_entity_poly.entity_id
_entity_poly.type
_entity_poly.pdbx_seq_one_letter_code
_entity_poly.pdbx_strand_id
1 'polypeptide(L)'
;MGNLSGKQSFNGNTVTINMKQAQAMNTALGPIANGKTPCQVAQLALAAPDEKSHSIILFLIKASTEAQISDVCAKAKIPVQAKNEAIAAFKNGNYDRAATILVEAARQKLRESSSELSGASGGRRMIKSEHGTYMRAYDQEWKVDLMHGEPRDWEHWYIEDWVGKVVFKAIHCPGRFLRACSNGNVDLVGSHPNDCRETFWKPFKNSDETWSFLSVHGTWLSGLGNNVVCCMWECKSSEKFTLPWW
;
A
#
# COMPACT_ATOMS: atom_id res chain seq x y z
N MET A 1 -18.81 -37.18 -35.04
CA MET A 1 -17.50 -37.68 -35.51
C MET A 1 -16.51 -36.51 -35.47
N GLY A 2 -15.30 -36.74 -34.95
CA GLY A 2 -14.12 -35.90 -35.22
C GLY A 2 -13.70 -34.92 -34.12
N ASN A 3 -12.83 -35.40 -33.22
CA ASN A 3 -11.98 -34.63 -32.31
C ASN A 3 -11.04 -33.63 -33.01
N LEU A 4 -10.57 -32.62 -32.26
CA LEU A 4 -9.15 -32.22 -32.05
C LEU A 4 -9.15 -30.99 -31.08
N SER A 5 -8.69 -31.11 -29.82
CA SER A 5 -7.30 -30.86 -29.35
C SER A 5 -6.82 -29.42 -29.64
N GLY A 6 -6.31 -28.57 -28.73
CA GLY A 6 -5.89 -28.70 -27.34
C GLY A 6 -4.86 -27.60 -27.00
N LYS A 7 -4.76 -27.22 -25.71
CA LYS A 7 -3.72 -26.40 -25.03
C LYS A 7 -3.62 -24.92 -25.45
N GLN A 8 -3.44 -23.94 -24.55
CA GLN A 8 -2.38 -23.87 -23.56
C GLN A 8 -2.79 -23.26 -22.22
N SER A 9 -2.24 -23.87 -21.16
CA SER A 9 -2.15 -23.38 -19.78
C SER A 9 -1.18 -22.21 -19.69
N PHE A 10 -1.60 -21.10 -19.10
CA PHE A 10 -0.73 -20.05 -18.56
C PHE A 10 -1.04 -19.90 -17.07
N ASN A 11 -0.34 -20.66 -16.23
CA ASN A 11 -0.34 -20.48 -14.78
C ASN A 11 1.07 -20.68 -14.19
N GLY A 12 2.07 -20.05 -14.83
CA GLY A 12 3.48 -20.12 -14.42
C GLY A 12 4.06 -18.84 -13.80
N ASN A 13 3.45 -17.67 -14.00
CA ASN A 13 4.08 -16.39 -13.61
C ASN A 13 3.55 -15.77 -12.30
N THR A 14 2.32 -16.08 -11.90
CA THR A 14 1.72 -15.56 -10.65
C THR A 14 2.36 -16.18 -9.39
N VAL A 15 2.85 -17.41 -9.49
CA VAL A 15 3.53 -18.12 -8.39
C VAL A 15 4.93 -17.56 -8.15
N THR A 16 5.63 -17.17 -9.22
CA THR A 16 7.01 -16.65 -9.16
C THR A 16 7.09 -15.25 -8.55
N ILE A 17 6.06 -14.41 -8.74
CA ILE A 17 6.01 -13.04 -8.21
C ILE A 17 5.70 -13.06 -6.70
N ASN A 18 4.75 -13.90 -6.27
CA ASN A 18 4.50 -14.14 -4.84
C ASN A 18 5.71 -14.78 -4.13
N MET A 19 6.50 -15.61 -4.82
CA MET A 19 7.75 -16.13 -4.28
C MET A 19 8.79 -15.05 -4.04
N LYS A 20 8.97 -14.05 -4.90
CA LYS A 20 9.97 -12.99 -4.66
C LYS A 20 9.60 -12.06 -3.52
N GLN A 21 8.32 -11.75 -3.34
CA GLN A 21 7.83 -10.94 -2.21
C GLN A 21 7.85 -11.73 -0.90
N ALA A 22 7.46 -13.01 -0.94
CA ALA A 22 7.59 -13.93 0.18
C ALA A 22 9.06 -14.30 0.47
N GLN A 23 9.96 -14.30 -0.52
CA GLN A 23 11.41 -14.48 -0.35
C GLN A 23 12.04 -13.20 0.17
N ALA A 24 11.65 -12.01 -0.26
CA ALA A 24 12.12 -10.76 0.34
C ALA A 24 11.67 -10.65 1.80
N MET A 25 10.42 -11.04 2.11
CA MET A 25 9.96 -11.21 3.49
C MET A 25 10.69 -12.35 4.20
N ASN A 26 10.85 -13.54 3.64
CA ASN A 26 11.57 -14.67 4.27
C ASN A 26 13.08 -14.45 4.40
N THR A 27 13.68 -13.59 3.58
CA THR A 27 15.09 -13.19 3.65
C THR A 27 15.25 -12.05 4.65
N ALA A 28 14.28 -11.13 4.72
CA ALA A 28 14.16 -10.13 5.79
C ALA A 28 13.77 -10.76 7.15
N LEU A 29 13.15 -11.93 7.09
CA LEU A 29 12.76 -12.84 8.18
C LEU A 29 13.77 -14.02 8.30
N GLY A 30 14.88 -13.99 7.55
CA GLY A 30 16.08 -14.76 7.85
C GLY A 30 16.84 -14.06 8.98
N PRO A 31 17.88 -14.70 9.55
CA PRO A 31 18.26 -14.63 10.96
C PRO A 31 17.76 -13.38 11.71
N ILE A 32 16.47 -13.40 12.11
CA ILE A 32 15.72 -12.21 12.61
C ILE A 32 16.25 -11.68 13.94
N ALA A 33 17.14 -12.41 14.60
CA ALA A 33 17.67 -11.98 15.90
C ALA A 33 18.81 -10.95 15.81
N ASN A 34 19.47 -10.78 14.65
CA ASN A 34 20.64 -9.91 14.58
C ASN A 34 20.30 -8.55 13.96
N GLY A 35 19.69 -7.69 14.76
CA GLY A 35 19.75 -6.23 14.55
C GLY A 35 18.43 -5.52 14.24
N LYS A 36 17.31 -6.23 14.05
CA LYS A 36 15.98 -5.59 13.95
C LYS A 36 15.34 -5.53 15.32
N THR A 37 14.86 -4.36 15.70
CA THR A 37 14.13 -4.19 16.96
C THR A 37 12.75 -4.88 16.88
N PRO A 38 12.19 -5.40 17.98
CA PRO A 38 10.83 -5.94 18.02
C PRO A 38 9.78 -5.01 17.40
N CYS A 39 10.00 -3.69 17.47
CA CYS A 39 9.15 -2.66 16.86
C CYS A 39 9.16 -2.69 15.32
N GLN A 40 10.32 -2.89 14.69
CA GLN A 40 10.42 -2.96 13.22
C GLN A 40 9.78 -4.24 12.68
N VAL A 41 9.90 -5.35 13.41
CA VAL A 41 9.27 -6.62 13.04
C VAL A 41 7.75 -6.54 13.20
N ALA A 42 7.24 -5.85 14.24
CA ALA A 42 5.81 -5.58 14.38
C ALA A 42 5.28 -4.72 13.21
N GLN A 43 5.98 -3.66 12.80
CA GLN A 43 5.58 -2.86 11.63
C GLN A 43 5.56 -3.67 10.33
N LEU A 44 6.53 -4.57 10.14
CA LEU A 44 6.55 -5.50 9.00
C LEU A 44 5.42 -6.53 9.06
N ALA A 45 5.10 -7.05 10.24
CA ALA A 45 3.98 -7.97 10.43
C ALA A 45 2.63 -7.30 10.13
N LEU A 46 2.49 -6.00 10.40
CA LEU A 46 1.29 -5.22 10.05
C LEU A 46 1.16 -4.90 8.57
N ALA A 47 2.25 -5.00 7.82
CA ALA A 47 2.27 -4.88 6.37
C ALA A 47 2.19 -6.26 5.66
N ALA A 48 2.23 -7.37 6.40
CA ALA A 48 2.25 -8.71 5.84
C ALA A 48 0.84 -9.21 5.45
N PRO A 49 0.75 -10.17 4.51
CA PRO A 49 -0.51 -10.85 4.19
C PRO A 49 -1.16 -11.49 5.44
N ASP A 50 -2.48 -11.55 5.44
CA ASP A 50 -3.30 -11.88 6.62
C ASP A 50 -2.94 -13.21 7.31
N GLU A 51 -2.49 -14.21 6.55
CA GLU A 51 -2.20 -15.55 7.05
C GLU A 51 -0.87 -15.65 7.83
N LYS A 52 0.06 -14.71 7.63
CA LYS A 52 1.40 -14.75 8.27
C LYS A 52 1.55 -13.80 9.45
N SER A 53 0.64 -12.84 9.58
CA SER A 53 0.75 -11.78 10.60
C SER A 53 0.64 -12.34 12.02
N HIS A 54 -0.26 -13.31 12.25
CA HIS A 54 -0.46 -13.92 13.56
C HIS A 54 0.74 -14.75 14.01
N SER A 55 1.28 -15.63 13.15
CA SER A 55 2.41 -16.49 13.50
C SER A 55 3.68 -15.69 13.80
N ILE A 56 3.93 -14.60 13.08
CA ILE A 56 5.04 -13.68 13.35
C ILE A 56 4.85 -12.99 14.71
N ILE A 57 3.66 -12.46 14.98
CA ILE A 57 3.37 -11.78 16.25
C ILE A 57 3.45 -12.77 17.43
N LEU A 58 2.92 -13.98 17.27
CA LEU A 58 3.01 -15.03 18.28
C LEU A 58 4.47 -15.39 18.60
N PHE A 59 5.31 -15.53 17.58
CA PHE A 59 6.74 -15.77 17.76
C PHE A 59 7.42 -14.64 18.54
N LEU A 60 7.12 -13.38 18.19
CA LEU A 60 7.66 -12.20 18.90
C LEU A 60 7.22 -12.15 20.35
N ILE A 61 5.94 -12.38 20.63
CA ILE A 61 5.40 -12.35 22.00
C ILE A 61 6.11 -13.38 22.88
N LYS A 62 6.31 -14.61 22.38
CA LYS A 62 7.01 -15.67 23.12
C LYS A 62 8.46 -15.30 23.46
N ALA A 63 9.09 -14.46 22.64
CA ALA A 63 10.48 -14.01 22.83
C ALA A 63 10.60 -12.65 23.56
N SER A 64 9.48 -12.03 23.95
CA SER A 64 9.46 -10.68 24.51
C SER A 64 9.16 -10.66 26.01
N THR A 65 9.59 -9.58 26.66
CA THR A 65 9.17 -9.20 28.01
C THR A 65 7.91 -8.33 27.96
N GLU A 66 7.21 -8.19 29.10
CA GLU A 66 6.07 -7.28 29.22
C GLU A 66 6.42 -5.84 28.82
N ALA A 67 7.57 -5.33 29.28
CA ALA A 67 8.00 -3.98 28.99
C ALA A 67 8.20 -3.76 27.48
N GLN A 68 8.76 -4.75 26.77
CA GLN A 68 8.91 -4.72 25.32
C GLN A 68 7.57 -4.74 24.59
N ILE A 69 6.62 -5.58 25.04
CA ILE A 69 5.26 -5.62 24.46
C ILE A 69 4.56 -4.26 24.65
N SER A 70 4.66 -3.67 25.85
CA SER A 70 4.07 -2.37 26.14
C SER A 70 4.67 -1.24 25.29
N ASP A 71 6.00 -1.21 25.13
CA ASP A 71 6.70 -0.25 24.28
C ASP A 71 6.27 -0.35 22.81
N VAL A 72 6.20 -1.58 22.28
CA VAL A 72 5.70 -1.83 20.91
C VAL A 72 4.27 -1.34 20.74
N CYS A 73 3.39 -1.63 21.70
CA CYS A 73 2.00 -1.15 21.66
C CYS A 73 1.90 0.37 21.67
N ALA A 74 2.73 1.04 22.48
CA ALA A 74 2.76 2.50 22.55
C ALA A 74 3.23 3.12 21.21
N LYS A 75 4.32 2.59 20.64
CA LYS A 75 4.86 3.06 19.35
C LYS A 75 3.89 2.83 18.18
N ALA A 76 3.20 1.70 18.18
CA ALA A 76 2.18 1.37 17.20
C ALA A 76 0.83 2.07 17.46
N LYS A 77 0.71 2.89 18.51
CA LYS A 77 -0.52 3.58 18.92
C LYS A 77 -1.70 2.61 19.08
N ILE A 78 -1.44 1.41 19.61
CA ILE A 78 -2.46 0.42 19.93
C ILE A 78 -3.35 0.96 21.06
N PRO A 79 -4.69 0.82 20.98
CA PRO A 79 -5.59 1.24 22.04
C PRO A 79 -5.16 0.69 23.41
N VAL A 80 -5.21 1.54 24.44
CA VAL A 80 -4.75 1.20 25.80
C VAL A 80 -5.47 -0.03 26.34
N GLN A 81 -6.75 -0.20 26.05
CA GLN A 81 -7.53 -1.38 26.43
C GLN A 81 -6.93 -2.66 25.84
N ALA A 82 -6.76 -2.72 24.52
CA ALA A 82 -6.20 -3.91 23.84
C ALA A 82 -4.77 -4.23 24.32
N LYS A 83 -3.94 -3.19 24.55
CA LYS A 83 -2.62 -3.35 25.17
C LYS A 83 -2.72 -4.03 26.54
N ASN A 84 -3.59 -3.53 27.42
CA ASN A 84 -3.72 -4.05 28.78
C ASN A 84 -4.25 -5.50 28.78
N GLU A 85 -5.23 -5.81 27.92
CA GLU A 85 -5.74 -7.17 27.75
C GLU A 85 -4.67 -8.14 27.22
N ALA A 86 -3.87 -7.70 26.24
CA ALA A 86 -2.76 -8.50 25.71
C ALA A 86 -1.68 -8.76 26.77
N ILE A 87 -1.32 -7.75 27.56
CA ILE A 87 -0.36 -7.89 28.67
C ILE A 87 -0.90 -8.84 29.74
N ALA A 88 -2.20 -8.76 30.09
CA ALA A 88 -2.82 -9.68 31.03
C ALA A 88 -2.79 -11.13 30.51
N ALA A 89 -3.14 -11.35 29.23
CA ALA A 89 -3.05 -12.67 28.60
C ALA A 89 -1.60 -13.21 28.58
N PHE A 90 -0.63 -12.34 28.28
CA PHE A 90 0.79 -12.66 28.32
C PHE A 90 1.26 -13.10 29.72
N LYS A 91 0.90 -12.36 30.78
CA LYS A 91 1.22 -12.71 32.17
C LYS A 91 0.66 -14.05 32.60
N ASN A 92 -0.48 -14.43 32.06
CA ASN A 92 -1.13 -15.72 32.31
C ASN A 92 -0.55 -16.88 31.47
N GLY A 93 0.54 -16.65 30.71
CA GLY A 93 1.13 -17.64 29.81
C GLY A 93 0.30 -17.92 28.55
N ASN A 94 -0.78 -17.16 28.31
CA ASN A 94 -1.65 -17.33 27.15
C ASN A 94 -1.17 -16.48 25.96
N TYR A 95 -0.04 -16.90 25.39
CA TYR A 95 0.62 -16.18 24.28
C TYR A 95 -0.24 -16.09 23.02
N ASP A 96 -1.06 -17.11 22.75
CA ASP A 96 -1.94 -17.13 21.57
C ASP A 96 -3.05 -16.08 21.66
N ARG A 97 -3.68 -15.96 22.83
CA ARG A 97 -4.66 -14.91 23.08
C ARG A 97 -4.03 -13.52 22.99
N ALA A 98 -2.85 -13.33 23.58
CA ALA A 98 -2.12 -12.08 23.48
C ALA A 98 -1.82 -11.71 22.01
N ALA A 99 -1.36 -12.68 21.21
CA ALA A 99 -1.09 -12.49 19.78
C ALA A 99 -2.35 -12.08 19.02
N THR A 100 -3.46 -12.78 19.26
CA THR A 100 -4.76 -12.50 18.63
C THR A 100 -5.22 -11.07 18.94
N ILE A 101 -5.19 -10.65 20.20
CA ILE A 101 -5.58 -9.29 20.60
C ILE A 101 -4.72 -8.23 19.90
N LEU A 102 -3.40 -8.42 19.87
CA LEU A 102 -2.50 -7.45 19.23
C LEU A 102 -2.69 -7.40 17.72
N VAL A 103 -2.88 -8.56 17.06
CA VAL A 103 -3.18 -8.63 15.61
C VAL A 103 -4.47 -7.87 15.30
N GLU A 104 -5.54 -8.13 16.04
CA GLU A 104 -6.85 -7.51 15.81
C GLU A 104 -6.81 -6.00 16.05
N ALA A 105 -6.21 -5.57 17.16
CA ALA A 105 -6.11 -4.16 17.50
C ALA A 105 -5.24 -3.39 16.49
N ALA A 106 -4.15 -4.00 16.04
CA ALA A 106 -3.28 -3.38 15.06
C ALA A 106 -3.89 -3.34 13.65
N ARG A 107 -4.66 -4.38 13.26
CA ARG A 107 -5.49 -4.35 12.05
C ARG A 107 -6.54 -3.24 12.12
N GLN A 108 -7.21 -3.11 13.26
CA GLN A 108 -8.18 -2.03 13.46
C GLN A 108 -7.51 -0.66 13.32
N LYS A 109 -6.35 -0.46 13.95
CA LYS A 109 -5.60 0.79 13.84
C LYS A 109 -5.14 1.07 12.41
N LEU A 110 -4.75 0.03 11.68
CA LEU A 110 -4.40 0.14 10.27
C LEU A 110 -5.61 0.54 9.41
N ARG A 111 -6.80 0.00 9.68
CA ARG A 111 -8.04 0.40 8.99
C ARG A 111 -8.38 1.87 9.23
N GLU A 112 -8.34 2.31 10.48
CA GLU A 112 -8.57 3.71 10.86
C GLU A 112 -7.57 4.63 10.17
N SER A 113 -6.27 4.32 10.28
CA SER A 113 -5.20 5.07 9.64
C SER A 113 -5.37 5.11 8.12
N SER A 114 -5.73 3.98 7.49
CA SER A 114 -5.94 3.94 6.04
C SER A 114 -7.12 4.83 5.64
N SER A 115 -8.22 4.81 6.40
CA SER A 115 -9.40 5.66 6.15
C SER A 115 -9.10 7.15 6.36
N GLU A 116 -8.34 7.50 7.40
CA GLU A 116 -7.90 8.87 7.64
C GLU A 116 -7.00 9.35 6.48
N LEU A 117 -6.08 8.51 6.01
CA LEU A 117 -5.16 8.82 4.92
C LEU A 117 -5.88 8.94 3.57
N SER A 118 -6.85 8.07 3.27
CA SER A 118 -7.63 8.15 2.04
C SER A 118 -8.55 9.38 2.04
N GLY A 119 -9.21 9.66 3.16
CA GLY A 119 -9.99 10.90 3.31
C GLY A 119 -9.13 12.16 3.17
N ALA A 120 -7.94 12.19 3.77
CA ALA A 120 -7.04 13.35 3.73
C ALA A 120 -6.38 13.58 2.35
N SER A 121 -6.11 12.51 1.59
CA SER A 121 -5.61 12.61 0.21
C SER A 121 -6.71 12.91 -0.82
N GLY A 122 -7.99 12.70 -0.46
CA GLY A 122 -9.13 12.85 -1.35
C GLY A 122 -9.51 14.29 -1.70
N GLY A 123 -10.29 14.45 -2.77
CA GLY A 123 -10.87 15.71 -3.25
C GLY A 123 -10.34 16.13 -4.62
N ARG A 124 -10.51 17.42 -4.94
CA ARG A 124 -9.95 18.06 -6.14
C ARG A 124 -8.48 18.36 -5.89
N ARG A 125 -7.57 17.59 -6.50
CA ARG A 125 -6.10 17.68 -6.32
C ARG A 125 -5.27 17.66 -7.59
N MET A 126 -4.35 18.60 -7.71
CA MET A 126 -3.21 18.39 -8.61
C MET A 126 -2.26 17.38 -7.98
N ILE A 127 -1.58 16.58 -8.80
CA ILE A 127 -0.63 15.58 -8.33
C ILE A 127 0.74 15.99 -8.84
N LYS A 128 1.55 16.59 -7.95
CA LYS A 128 2.82 17.20 -8.31
C LYS A 128 3.98 16.34 -7.82
N SER A 129 4.82 15.90 -8.74
CA SER A 129 6.02 15.11 -8.46
C SER A 129 7.06 15.93 -7.68
N GLU A 130 8.03 15.23 -7.08
CA GLU A 130 9.21 15.87 -6.49
C GLU A 130 10.00 16.74 -7.49
N HIS A 131 9.95 16.40 -8.79
CA HIS A 131 10.62 17.15 -9.85
C HIS A 131 9.87 18.44 -10.26
N GLY A 132 8.79 18.79 -9.55
CA GLY A 132 8.01 19.99 -9.82
C GLY A 132 7.09 19.90 -11.04
N THR A 133 6.91 18.69 -11.59
CA THR A 133 6.00 18.42 -12.71
C THR A 133 4.65 17.91 -12.21
N TYR A 134 3.60 18.13 -12.99
CA TYR A 134 2.24 17.69 -12.66
C TYR A 134 1.87 16.45 -13.48
N MET A 135 1.22 15.49 -12.84
CA MET A 135 0.68 14.33 -13.52
C MET A 135 -0.50 14.73 -14.38
N ARG A 136 -0.46 14.36 -15.65
CA ARG A 136 -1.46 14.72 -16.65
C ARG A 136 -2.10 13.48 -17.26
N ALA A 137 -3.42 13.49 -17.38
CA ALA A 137 -4.17 12.47 -18.10
C ALA A 137 -4.25 12.81 -19.60
N TYR A 138 -4.23 11.82 -20.47
CA TYR A 138 -4.57 11.96 -21.89
C TYR A 138 -5.67 10.97 -22.27
N ASP A 139 -6.91 11.39 -22.17
CA ASP A 139 -8.08 10.54 -22.39
C ASP A 139 -8.17 9.93 -23.79
N GLN A 140 -7.73 10.64 -24.82
CA GLN A 140 -7.78 10.15 -26.20
C GLN A 140 -6.76 9.03 -26.44
N GLU A 141 -5.61 9.09 -25.76
CA GLU A 141 -4.52 8.12 -25.91
C GLU A 141 -4.47 7.08 -24.79
N TRP A 142 -5.31 7.25 -23.75
CA TRP A 142 -5.37 6.38 -22.57
C TRP A 142 -4.03 6.34 -21.81
N LYS A 143 -3.30 7.46 -21.83
CA LYS A 143 -1.95 7.58 -21.27
C LYS A 143 -1.91 8.58 -20.14
N VAL A 144 -0.84 8.48 -19.36
CA VAL A 144 -0.50 9.43 -18.31
C VAL A 144 0.97 9.78 -18.46
N ASP A 145 1.28 11.08 -18.36
CA ASP A 145 2.64 11.59 -18.36
C ASP A 145 2.82 12.66 -17.27
N LEU A 146 3.99 13.30 -17.26
CA LEU A 146 4.21 14.48 -16.45
C LEU A 146 4.42 15.71 -17.33
N MET A 147 3.95 16.84 -16.84
CA MET A 147 3.98 18.13 -17.52
C MET A 147 4.73 19.18 -16.68
N HIS A 148 5.55 19.98 -17.35
CA HIS A 148 6.23 21.13 -16.75
C HIS A 148 5.43 22.41 -16.95
N GLY A 149 5.45 23.27 -15.94
CA GLY A 149 4.87 24.62 -16.00
C GLY A 149 3.61 24.76 -15.16
N GLU A 150 2.74 25.70 -15.55
CA GLU A 150 1.49 25.96 -14.87
C GLU A 150 0.44 24.90 -15.22
N PRO A 151 -0.13 24.21 -14.21
CA PRO A 151 -1.12 23.16 -14.43
C PRO A 151 -2.37 23.72 -15.08
N ARG A 152 -2.98 22.92 -15.95
CA ARG A 152 -4.23 23.21 -16.65
C ARG A 152 -5.23 22.08 -16.33
N ASP A 153 -6.35 22.11 -17.04
CA ASP A 153 -7.43 21.13 -16.88
C ASP A 153 -6.97 19.67 -16.93
N TRP A 154 -5.96 19.34 -17.74
CA TRP A 154 -5.49 17.96 -17.90
C TRP A 154 -4.65 17.46 -16.72
N GLU A 155 -4.17 18.36 -15.87
CA GLU A 155 -3.42 18.08 -14.64
C GLU A 155 -4.34 18.00 -13.40
N HIS A 156 -5.65 18.14 -13.58
CA HIS A 156 -6.64 18.07 -12.52
C HIS A 156 -7.21 16.63 -12.38
N TRP A 157 -7.20 16.11 -11.16
CA TRP A 157 -7.65 14.77 -10.73
C TRP A 157 -8.62 14.75 -9.56
N TYR A 158 -9.77 14.13 -9.72
CA TYR A 158 -10.60 13.75 -8.58
C TYR A 158 -9.95 12.56 -7.87
N ILE A 159 -9.48 12.76 -6.65
CA ILE A 159 -9.04 11.67 -5.77
C ILE A 159 -10.24 11.25 -4.94
N GLU A 160 -10.87 10.14 -5.29
CA GLU A 160 -12.06 9.65 -4.59
C GLU A 160 -11.63 8.67 -3.49
N ASP A 161 -12.21 8.78 -2.29
CA ASP A 161 -11.99 7.85 -1.18
C ASP A 161 -12.89 6.61 -1.32
N TRP A 162 -12.27 5.43 -1.19
CA TRP A 162 -12.88 4.12 -1.31
C TRP A 162 -12.48 3.22 -0.13
N VAL A 163 -12.87 3.65 1.07
CA VAL A 163 -12.73 2.87 2.33
C VAL A 163 -11.27 2.49 2.60
N GLY A 164 -10.43 3.50 2.80
CA GLY A 164 -9.00 3.33 3.09
C GLY A 164 -8.11 3.11 1.86
N LYS A 165 -8.69 3.29 0.67
CA LYS A 165 -8.00 3.33 -0.62
C LYS A 165 -8.49 4.56 -1.38
N VAL A 166 -7.78 4.90 -2.43
CA VAL A 166 -8.19 5.96 -3.34
C VAL A 166 -8.18 5.48 -4.78
N VAL A 167 -8.96 6.15 -5.62
CA VAL A 167 -8.85 6.08 -7.07
C VAL A 167 -8.60 7.49 -7.60
N PHE A 168 -7.80 7.59 -8.65
CA PHE A 168 -7.55 8.86 -9.32
C PHE A 168 -8.38 8.91 -10.59
N LYS A 169 -9.27 9.88 -10.68
CA LYS A 169 -10.18 10.05 -11.81
C LYS A 169 -9.87 11.36 -12.52
N ALA A 170 -9.53 11.28 -13.80
CA ALA A 170 -9.34 12.45 -14.65
C ALA A 170 -10.63 13.28 -14.71
N ILE A 171 -10.52 14.62 -14.75
CA ILE A 171 -11.70 15.50 -14.74
C ILE A 171 -12.51 15.48 -16.04
N HIS A 172 -11.89 15.03 -17.13
CA HIS A 172 -12.47 15.03 -18.47
C HIS A 172 -13.60 14.00 -18.59
N CYS A 173 -14.47 14.16 -19.58
CA CYS A 173 -15.65 13.31 -19.78
C CYS A 173 -15.49 12.43 -21.04
N PRO A 174 -15.72 11.11 -20.95
CA PRO A 174 -16.04 10.35 -19.74
C PRO A 174 -14.82 10.20 -18.81
N GLY A 175 -15.03 10.38 -17.50
CA GLY A 175 -13.97 10.28 -16.50
C GLY A 175 -13.26 8.93 -16.54
N ARG A 176 -11.93 8.95 -16.65
CA ARG A 176 -11.07 7.77 -16.67
C ARG A 176 -10.32 7.61 -15.36
N PHE A 177 -10.01 6.37 -15.00
CA PHE A 177 -9.30 6.05 -13.76
C PHE A 177 -7.85 5.66 -14.02
N LEU A 178 -6.93 6.12 -13.17
CA LEU A 178 -5.52 5.73 -13.17
C LEU A 178 -5.38 4.27 -12.75
N ARG A 179 -4.72 3.46 -13.57
CA ARG A 179 -4.54 2.03 -13.35
C ARG A 179 -3.06 1.66 -13.29
N ALA A 180 -2.71 0.82 -12.31
CA ALA A 180 -1.40 0.17 -12.24
C ALA A 180 -1.43 -1.17 -12.98
N CYS A 181 -0.64 -1.33 -14.03
CA CYS A 181 -0.51 -2.59 -14.73
C CYS A 181 0.50 -3.50 -14.03
N SER A 182 0.31 -4.82 -14.14
CA SER A 182 1.18 -5.83 -13.52
C SER A 182 2.63 -5.83 -14.02
N ASN A 183 2.87 -5.22 -15.19
CA ASN A 183 4.20 -5.02 -15.76
C ASN A 183 4.89 -3.71 -15.28
N GLY A 184 4.26 -2.97 -14.38
CA GLY A 184 4.77 -1.70 -13.85
C GLY A 184 4.38 -0.46 -14.66
N ASN A 185 3.67 -0.61 -15.79
CA ASN A 185 3.14 0.54 -16.53
C ASN A 185 1.97 1.18 -15.77
N VAL A 186 1.73 2.45 -16.04
CA VAL A 186 0.56 3.18 -15.55
C VAL A 186 -0.20 3.74 -16.75
N ASP A 187 -1.50 3.50 -16.79
CA ASP A 187 -2.38 3.95 -17.87
C ASP A 187 -3.75 4.39 -17.34
N LEU A 188 -4.65 4.75 -18.25
CA LEU A 188 -6.02 5.11 -17.94
C LEU A 188 -6.99 4.01 -18.38
N VAL A 189 -8.04 3.77 -17.59
CA VAL A 189 -9.10 2.83 -17.93
C VAL A 189 -10.47 3.48 -17.75
N GLY A 190 -11.43 3.12 -18.62
CA GLY A 190 -12.82 3.60 -18.53
C GLY A 190 -13.73 2.72 -17.66
N SER A 191 -13.25 1.55 -17.24
CA SER A 191 -13.99 0.62 -16.37
C SER A 191 -14.18 1.22 -14.99
N HIS A 192 -15.33 0.95 -14.38
CA HIS A 192 -15.61 1.36 -13.01
C HIS A 192 -14.63 0.67 -12.03
N PRO A 193 -14.20 1.31 -10.92
CA PRO A 193 -13.22 0.74 -9.99
C PRO A 193 -13.60 -0.64 -9.41
N ASN A 194 -14.90 -0.90 -9.20
CA ASN A 194 -15.38 -2.21 -8.77
C ASN A 194 -15.08 -3.34 -9.79
N ASP A 195 -14.95 -3.02 -11.07
CA ASP A 195 -14.68 -3.97 -12.15
C ASP A 195 -13.18 -4.05 -12.51
N CYS A 196 -12.35 -3.12 -12.02
CA CYS A 196 -10.92 -3.08 -12.26
C CYS A 196 -10.16 -2.70 -10.99
N ARG A 197 -9.74 -3.73 -10.25
CA ARG A 197 -9.07 -3.56 -8.94
C ARG A 197 -7.73 -2.83 -9.05
N GLU A 198 -7.10 -2.89 -10.21
CA GLU A 198 -5.84 -2.23 -10.55
C GLU A 198 -5.94 -0.69 -10.54
N THR A 199 -7.16 -0.15 -10.42
CA THR A 199 -7.40 1.29 -10.22
C THR A 199 -7.28 1.75 -8.77
N PHE A 200 -7.23 0.83 -7.81
CA PHE A 200 -7.11 1.18 -6.39
C PHE A 200 -5.67 1.41 -5.97
N TRP A 201 -5.47 2.48 -5.21
CA TRP A 201 -4.20 2.87 -4.63
C TRP A 201 -4.33 3.03 -3.13
N LYS A 202 -3.33 2.58 -2.39
CA LYS A 202 -3.25 2.81 -0.94
C LYS A 202 -2.39 4.06 -0.69
N PRO A 203 -2.95 5.13 -0.11
CA PRO A 203 -2.19 6.33 0.17
C PRO A 203 -1.36 6.18 1.44
N PHE A 204 -0.19 6.81 1.44
CA PHE A 204 0.71 6.92 2.57
C PHE A 204 1.15 8.38 2.69
N LYS A 205 1.06 8.93 3.90
CA LYS A 205 1.59 10.26 4.19
C LYS A 205 2.98 10.11 4.78
N ASN A 206 3.96 10.73 4.15
CA ASN A 206 5.36 10.71 4.52
C ASN A 206 5.64 11.72 5.65
N SER A 207 6.78 11.59 6.32
CA SER A 207 7.19 12.49 7.40
C SER A 207 7.49 13.92 6.95
N ASP A 208 7.77 14.11 5.67
CA ASP A 208 7.99 15.41 5.01
C ASP A 208 6.69 16.01 4.45
N GLU A 209 5.53 15.53 4.92
CA GLU A 209 4.19 15.95 4.49
C GLU A 209 3.86 15.67 3.01
N THR A 210 4.72 14.93 2.30
CA THR A 210 4.41 14.41 0.95
C THR A 210 3.57 13.13 1.02
N TRP A 211 3.11 12.67 -0.14
CA TRP A 211 2.28 11.49 -0.30
C TRP A 211 2.94 10.47 -1.22
N SER A 212 2.75 9.20 -0.92
CA SER A 212 3.13 8.07 -1.77
C SER A 212 1.94 7.13 -1.92
N PHE A 213 1.84 6.47 -3.07
CA PHE A 213 0.67 5.66 -3.41
C PHE A 213 1.10 4.26 -3.84
N LEU A 214 0.62 3.24 -3.12
CA LEU A 214 0.95 1.84 -3.39
C LEU A 214 -0.16 1.19 -4.21
N SER A 215 0.20 0.56 -5.32
CA SER A 215 -0.71 -0.20 -6.17
C SER A 215 -1.13 -1.53 -5.53
N VAL A 216 -2.15 -2.17 -6.11
CA VAL A 216 -2.53 -3.55 -5.75
C VAL A 216 -1.45 -4.59 -6.03
N HIS A 217 -0.45 -4.25 -6.84
CA HIS A 217 0.68 -5.13 -7.15
C HIS A 217 1.86 -4.96 -6.19
N GLY A 218 1.73 -4.11 -5.17
CA GLY A 218 2.80 -3.86 -4.20
C GLY A 218 3.94 -3.01 -4.77
N THR A 219 3.65 -2.21 -5.80
CA THR A 219 4.57 -1.25 -6.43
C THR A 219 4.06 0.18 -6.24
N TRP A 220 4.96 1.15 -6.18
CA TRP A 220 4.68 2.55 -5.86
C TRP A 220 4.48 3.38 -7.12
N LEU A 221 3.43 4.21 -7.16
CA LEU A 221 3.29 5.24 -8.20
C LEU A 221 4.52 6.14 -8.20
N SER A 222 5.11 6.37 -9.36
CA SER A 222 6.38 7.08 -9.51
C SER A 222 6.28 8.09 -10.64
N GLY A 223 6.70 9.34 -10.37
CA GLY A 223 6.85 10.38 -11.37
C GLY A 223 8.34 10.61 -11.64
N LEU A 224 8.85 10.05 -12.73
CA LEU A 224 10.27 10.13 -13.08
C LEU A 224 10.61 11.46 -13.76
N GLY A 225 11.84 11.96 -13.58
CA GLY A 225 12.30 13.23 -14.16
C GLY A 225 12.36 13.30 -15.69
N ASN A 226 12.08 12.20 -16.40
CA ASN A 226 12.00 12.13 -17.86
C ASN A 226 10.55 12.15 -18.39
N ASN A 227 9.63 12.73 -17.62
CA ASN A 227 8.20 12.85 -17.90
C ASN A 227 7.43 11.52 -17.95
N VAL A 228 8.01 10.45 -17.39
CA VAL A 228 7.38 9.13 -17.35
C VAL A 228 6.67 8.92 -16.01
N VAL A 229 5.45 8.40 -16.08
CA VAL A 229 4.74 7.86 -14.91
C VAL A 229 4.75 6.33 -15.00
N CYS A 230 5.21 5.68 -13.94
CA CYS A 230 5.26 4.22 -13.85
C CYS A 230 5.10 3.76 -12.41
N CYS A 231 5.22 2.45 -12.19
CA CYS A 231 5.27 1.85 -10.87
C CYS A 231 6.66 1.29 -10.57
N MET A 232 7.23 1.65 -9.41
CA MET A 232 8.55 1.20 -8.95
C MET A 232 8.45 0.33 -7.71
N TRP A 233 9.42 -0.56 -7.50
CA TRP A 233 9.44 -1.48 -6.36
C TRP A 233 9.83 -0.81 -5.03
N GLU A 234 10.64 0.24 -5.13
CA GLU A 234 11.18 0.95 -3.97
C GLU A 234 10.51 2.31 -3.85
N CYS A 235 10.13 2.71 -2.64
CA CYS A 235 9.65 4.06 -2.36
C CYS A 235 10.86 4.95 -2.08
N LYS A 236 11.33 5.64 -3.11
CA LYS A 236 12.38 6.66 -3.04
C LYS A 236 11.72 8.03 -3.21
N SER A 237 12.46 8.96 -3.80
CA SER A 237 12.10 10.36 -3.86
C SER A 237 11.13 10.63 -5.03
N SER A 238 11.29 9.94 -6.17
CA SER A 238 10.38 10.00 -7.32
C SER A 238 8.98 9.41 -7.07
N GLU A 239 8.79 8.67 -5.97
CA GLU A 239 7.52 8.10 -5.52
C GLU A 239 6.77 9.03 -4.56
N LYS A 240 7.27 10.25 -4.38
CA LYS A 240 6.67 11.28 -3.52
C LYS A 240 5.97 12.34 -4.35
N PHE A 241 4.78 12.68 -3.90
CA PHE A 241 3.93 13.69 -4.52
C PHE A 241 3.46 14.70 -3.48
N THR A 242 3.29 15.94 -3.90
CA THR A 242 2.46 16.91 -3.18
C THR A 242 1.07 16.93 -3.82
N LEU A 243 0.06 17.26 -3.02
CA LEU A 243 -1.35 17.30 -3.45
C LEU A 243 -1.94 18.72 -3.30
N PRO A 244 -1.55 19.70 -4.13
CA PRO A 244 -2.18 21.02 -4.12
C PRO A 244 -3.67 20.95 -4.48
N TRP A 245 -4.46 21.85 -3.91
CA TRP A 245 -5.83 22.11 -4.36
C TRP A 245 -5.81 22.90 -5.67
N TRP A 246 -6.82 22.67 -6.53
CA TRP A 246 -7.09 23.51 -7.70
C TRP A 246 -8.46 24.16 -7.59
#